data_AF-A0A5M8R4M9-F1
#
_entry.id   AF-A0A5M8R4M9-F1
#
_cell.length_a   1.000
_cell.length_b   1.000
_cell.length_c   1.000
_cell.angle_alpha   90.00
_cell.angle_beta   90.00
_cell.angle_gamma   90.00
#
_symmetry.space_group_name_H-M   'P 1'
#
loop_
_entity.id
_entity.type
_entity.pdbx_description
1 polymer ?
#
loop_
_entity_poly.entity_id
_entity_poly.type
_entity_poly.pdbx_seq_one_letter_code
_entity_poly.pdbx_strand_id
1 'polypeptide(L)'
;MESPVIFDMEADKKLMEELIEIKLKIQHDNKLMATFRQAMTKDNFPPGRTQELFKQLSNPNAKLTTVEKYFLAKNLYSLTKEPRISPENYFPPNRIKDIELSWEGYETKGVSFPYTFTDVTQVTGDNFYFKVKASELHKLYESQLLQYNPNAQRTNKTMYLDEVGDAIPVPDLVESSVEAIANLVEQNDLIKSVLTFNALLGSSELGEELLYDPEERKLTVTKGTKLDVIDGWHRLNGINRAFRRNP
;
A
#
# COMPACT_ATOMS: atom_id res chain seq x y z
N MET A 1 -10.25 -38.94 -9.69
CA MET A 1 -11.14 -37.77 -9.66
C MET A 1 -10.96 -37.15 -8.29
N GLU A 2 -10.21 -36.05 -8.23
CA GLU A 2 -10.12 -35.26 -7.00
C GLU A 2 -11.50 -34.67 -6.71
N SER A 3 -11.91 -34.70 -5.45
CA SER A 3 -13.18 -34.12 -5.00
C SER A 3 -13.25 -32.65 -5.38
N PRO A 4 -14.42 -32.11 -5.76
CA PRO A 4 -14.55 -30.70 -6.06
C PRO A 4 -14.15 -29.86 -4.84
N VAL A 5 -13.31 -28.85 -5.05
CA VAL A 5 -12.93 -27.89 -4.00
C VAL A 5 -14.17 -27.12 -3.59
N ILE A 6 -14.48 -27.14 -2.29
CA ILE A 6 -15.61 -26.42 -1.71
C ILE A 6 -15.06 -25.54 -0.58
N PHE A 7 -15.36 -24.25 -0.63
CA PHE A 7 -15.02 -23.36 0.48
C PHE A 7 -16.13 -23.44 1.55
N ASP A 8 -16.01 -24.43 2.41
CA ASP A 8 -16.86 -24.69 3.57
C ASP A 8 -16.17 -24.27 4.89
N MET A 9 -16.81 -24.58 6.03
CA MET A 9 -16.27 -24.22 7.34
C MET A 9 -14.94 -24.93 7.68
N GLU A 10 -14.71 -26.12 7.15
CA GLU A 10 -13.48 -26.87 7.40
C GLU A 10 -12.32 -26.31 6.58
N ALA A 11 -12.57 -26.03 5.29
CA ALA A 11 -11.65 -25.34 4.42
C ALA A 11 -11.29 -23.94 4.96
N ASP A 12 -12.29 -23.18 5.46
CA ASP A 12 -12.08 -21.87 6.06
C ASP A 12 -11.16 -21.93 7.29
N LYS A 13 -11.44 -22.87 8.21
CA LYS A 13 -10.64 -23.07 9.42
C LYS A 13 -9.19 -23.45 9.07
N LYS A 14 -9.03 -24.42 8.17
CA LYS A 14 -7.71 -24.88 7.72
C LYS A 14 -6.91 -23.76 7.06
N LEU A 15 -7.54 -22.99 6.17
CA LEU A 15 -6.90 -21.84 5.54
C LEU A 15 -6.40 -20.85 6.60
N MET A 16 -7.23 -20.53 7.58
CA MET A 16 -6.87 -19.60 8.65
C MET A 16 -5.69 -20.07 9.49
N GLU A 17 -5.62 -21.36 9.82
CA GLU A 17 -4.49 -21.96 10.55
C GLU A 17 -3.20 -21.83 9.73
N GLU A 18 -3.22 -22.17 8.45
CA GLU A 18 -2.06 -22.06 7.56
C GLU A 18 -1.63 -20.60 7.34
N LEU A 19 -2.58 -19.67 7.21
CA LEU A 19 -2.29 -18.23 7.11
C LEU A 19 -1.59 -17.70 8.38
N ILE A 20 -1.97 -18.17 9.56
CA ILE A 20 -1.30 -17.82 10.83
C ILE A 20 0.14 -18.31 10.82
N GLU A 21 0.39 -19.55 10.40
CA GLU A 21 1.75 -20.08 10.31
C GLU A 21 2.62 -19.26 9.36
N ILE A 22 2.11 -18.94 8.17
CA ILE A 22 2.85 -18.13 7.20
C ILE A 22 3.09 -16.71 7.72
N LYS A 23 2.10 -16.11 8.38
CA LYS A 23 2.29 -14.83 9.07
C LYS A 23 3.46 -14.91 10.05
N LEU A 24 3.53 -15.94 10.88
CA LEU A 24 4.59 -16.07 11.89
C LEU A 24 5.99 -16.14 11.25
N LYS A 25 6.11 -16.72 10.06
CA LYS A 25 7.35 -16.77 9.28
C LYS A 25 7.75 -15.41 8.73
N ILE A 26 6.81 -14.64 8.17
CA ILE A 26 7.15 -13.40 7.45
C ILE A 26 7.09 -12.12 8.28
N GLN A 27 6.42 -12.11 9.44
CA GLN A 27 6.14 -10.89 10.20
C GLN A 27 7.37 -10.09 10.65
N HIS A 28 8.53 -10.75 10.77
CA HIS A 28 9.80 -10.12 11.15
C HIS A 28 10.70 -9.82 9.95
N ASP A 29 10.32 -10.27 8.75
CA ASP A 29 11.02 -9.97 7.52
C ASP A 29 10.43 -8.69 6.90
N ASN A 30 11.08 -7.56 7.16
CA ASN A 30 10.65 -6.26 6.68
C ASN A 30 10.51 -6.20 5.16
N LYS A 31 11.33 -6.96 4.44
CA LYS A 31 11.40 -6.98 2.99
C LYS A 31 10.21 -7.74 2.43
N LEU A 32 9.93 -8.94 2.94
CA LEU A 32 8.74 -9.70 2.60
C LEU A 32 7.46 -8.93 2.97
N MET A 33 7.42 -8.27 4.13
CA MET A 33 6.29 -7.45 4.55
C MET A 33 6.05 -6.23 3.65
N ALA A 34 7.11 -5.58 3.17
CA ALA A 34 6.99 -4.49 2.20
C ALA A 34 6.41 -4.98 0.87
N THR A 35 6.92 -6.11 0.35
CA THR A 35 6.42 -6.73 -0.89
C THR A 35 4.96 -7.17 -0.74
N PHE A 36 4.60 -7.78 0.39
CA PHE A 36 3.23 -8.16 0.69
C PHE A 36 2.27 -6.97 0.68
N ARG A 37 2.64 -5.85 1.34
CA ARG A 37 1.83 -4.62 1.33
C ARG A 37 1.66 -4.05 -0.07
N GLN A 38 2.71 -4.09 -0.89
CA GLN A 38 2.65 -3.64 -2.28
C GLN A 38 1.73 -4.52 -3.13
N ALA A 39 1.78 -5.84 -2.95
CA ALA A 39 0.92 -6.79 -3.63
C ALA A 39 -0.56 -6.57 -3.26
N MET A 40 -0.86 -6.43 -1.97
CA MET A 40 -2.19 -6.08 -1.47
C MET A 40 -2.68 -4.72 -2.01
N THR A 41 -1.80 -3.73 -2.15
CA THR A 41 -2.15 -2.43 -2.74
C THR A 41 -2.56 -2.55 -4.21
N LYS A 42 -1.91 -3.43 -4.99
CA LYS A 42 -2.29 -3.72 -6.38
C LYS A 42 -3.69 -4.34 -6.47
N ASP A 43 -4.08 -5.11 -5.47
CA ASP A 43 -5.43 -5.64 -5.32
C ASP A 43 -6.36 -4.66 -4.59
N ASN A 44 -6.11 -3.34 -4.61
CA ASN A 44 -6.97 -2.30 -4.02
C ASN A 44 -7.22 -2.43 -2.50
N PHE A 45 -6.28 -3.01 -1.74
CA PHE A 45 -6.30 -2.95 -0.29
C PHE A 45 -5.46 -1.77 0.21
N PRO A 46 -6.05 -0.80 0.93
CA PRO A 46 -5.29 0.28 1.54
C PRO A 46 -4.19 -0.27 2.48
N PRO A 47 -3.03 0.39 2.57
CA PRO A 47 -1.94 -0.06 3.44
C PRO A 47 -2.34 -0.19 4.92
N GLY A 48 -3.28 0.63 5.42
CA GLY A 48 -3.79 0.55 6.78
C GLY A 48 -4.62 -0.70 6.99
N ARG A 49 -5.57 -0.94 6.08
CA ARG A 49 -6.42 -2.13 6.09
C ARG A 49 -5.59 -3.41 5.93
N THR A 50 -4.60 -3.41 5.04
CA THR A 50 -3.67 -4.54 4.89
C THR A 50 -2.98 -4.89 6.22
N GLN A 51 -2.47 -3.89 6.94
CA GLN A 51 -1.83 -4.10 8.23
C GLN A 51 -2.82 -4.58 9.30
N GLU A 52 -4.05 -4.05 9.29
CA GLU A 52 -5.12 -4.46 10.19
C GLU A 52 -5.49 -5.93 9.97
N LEU A 53 -5.74 -6.34 8.72
CA LEU A 53 -6.05 -7.73 8.35
C LEU A 53 -4.91 -8.67 8.77
N PHE A 54 -3.67 -8.27 8.49
CA PHE A 54 -2.50 -9.05 8.90
C PHE A 54 -2.40 -9.20 10.42
N LYS A 55 -2.72 -8.15 11.20
CA LYS A 55 -2.78 -8.21 12.67
C LYS A 55 -3.91 -9.14 13.13
N GLN A 56 -5.09 -9.01 12.51
CA GLN A 56 -6.30 -9.77 12.81
C GLN A 56 -6.14 -11.28 12.62
N LEU A 57 -5.24 -11.76 11.74
CA LEU A 57 -4.92 -13.19 11.61
C LEU A 57 -4.60 -13.85 12.96
N SER A 58 -3.94 -13.16 13.89
CA SER A 58 -3.61 -13.71 15.21
C SER A 58 -4.68 -13.46 16.28
N ASN A 59 -5.79 -12.83 15.92
CA ASN A 59 -6.89 -12.57 16.86
C ASN A 59 -7.96 -13.67 16.69
N PRO A 60 -8.18 -14.54 17.68
CA PRO A 60 -9.17 -15.62 17.60
C PRO A 60 -10.61 -15.12 17.38
N ASN A 61 -10.89 -13.86 17.71
CA ASN A 61 -12.21 -13.25 17.58
C ASN A 61 -12.35 -12.41 16.30
N ALA A 62 -11.31 -12.29 15.47
CA ALA A 62 -11.39 -11.54 14.24
C ALA A 62 -12.30 -12.24 13.23
N LYS A 63 -13.20 -11.46 12.63
CA LYS A 63 -14.09 -11.93 11.57
C LYS A 63 -13.61 -11.37 10.24
N LEU A 64 -12.73 -12.13 9.59
CA LEU A 64 -12.30 -11.86 8.23
C LEU A 64 -13.37 -12.32 7.24
N THR A 65 -13.65 -11.51 6.23
CA THR A 65 -14.57 -11.89 5.14
C THR A 65 -13.93 -12.92 4.23
N THR A 66 -14.74 -13.65 3.47
CA THR A 66 -14.24 -14.60 2.45
C THR A 66 -13.33 -13.92 1.42
N VAL A 67 -13.68 -12.68 1.02
CA VAL A 67 -12.88 -11.87 0.08
C VAL A 67 -11.52 -11.53 0.68
N GLU A 68 -11.49 -11.07 1.93
CA GLU A 68 -10.24 -10.77 2.64
C GLU A 68 -9.34 -12.01 2.77
N LYS A 69 -9.91 -13.15 3.15
CA LYS A 69 -9.17 -14.42 3.25
C LYS A 69 -8.58 -14.84 1.91
N TYR A 70 -9.36 -14.71 0.83
CA TYR A 70 -8.89 -14.99 -0.51
C TYR A 70 -7.70 -14.11 -0.89
N PHE A 71 -7.79 -12.79 -0.73
CA PHE A 71 -6.69 -11.89 -1.10
C PHE A 71 -5.47 -12.04 -0.20
N LEU A 72 -5.65 -12.33 1.10
CA LEU A 72 -4.55 -12.71 1.99
C LEU A 72 -3.85 -13.97 1.48
N ALA A 73 -4.60 -15.03 1.17
CA ALA A 73 -4.06 -16.28 0.65
C ALA A 73 -3.35 -16.08 -0.70
N LYS A 74 -3.99 -15.38 -1.65
CA LYS A 74 -3.44 -15.05 -2.98
C LYS A 74 -2.11 -14.32 -2.87
N ASN A 75 -2.04 -13.26 -2.08
CA ASN A 75 -0.86 -12.41 -1.98
C ASN A 75 0.26 -13.04 -1.15
N LEU A 76 -0.07 -13.83 -0.12
CA LEU A 76 0.93 -14.56 0.64
C LEU A 76 1.47 -15.76 -0.13
N TYR A 77 0.62 -16.47 -0.89
CA TYR A 77 1.03 -17.57 -1.75
C TYR A 77 1.91 -17.09 -2.89
N SER A 78 1.54 -15.97 -3.54
CA SER A 78 2.35 -15.42 -4.63
C SER A 78 3.77 -15.05 -4.18
N LEU A 79 3.91 -14.60 -2.92
CA LEU A 79 5.16 -14.22 -2.29
C LEU A 79 5.98 -15.41 -1.77
N THR A 80 5.36 -16.34 -1.07
CA THR A 80 6.05 -17.43 -0.34
C THR A 80 6.11 -18.74 -1.12
N LYS A 81 5.30 -18.88 -2.16
CA LYS A 81 5.07 -20.13 -2.92
C LYS A 81 4.69 -21.33 -2.06
N GLU A 82 4.22 -21.10 -0.84
CA GLU A 82 3.85 -22.15 0.11
C GLU A 82 2.53 -22.81 -0.33
N PRO A 83 2.54 -24.05 -0.85
CA PRO A 83 1.35 -24.65 -1.47
C PRO A 83 0.17 -24.77 -0.51
N ARG A 84 0.44 -24.84 0.80
CA ARG A 84 -0.56 -24.98 1.86
C ARG A 84 -1.53 -23.80 1.94
N ILE A 85 -1.15 -22.62 1.44
CA ILE A 85 -2.03 -21.44 1.37
C ILE A 85 -2.46 -21.09 -0.05
N SER A 86 -2.20 -21.97 -1.04
CA SER A 86 -2.65 -21.74 -2.42
C SER A 86 -4.18 -21.57 -2.44
N PRO A 87 -4.71 -20.45 -2.99
CA PRO A 87 -6.15 -20.22 -3.05
C PRO A 87 -6.92 -21.34 -3.75
N GLU A 88 -6.32 -21.99 -4.75
CA GLU A 88 -6.94 -23.07 -5.52
C GLU A 88 -7.27 -24.30 -4.66
N ASN A 89 -6.61 -24.46 -3.51
CA ASN A 89 -6.88 -25.56 -2.57
C ASN A 89 -8.14 -25.32 -1.72
N TYR A 90 -8.64 -24.08 -1.67
CA TYR A 90 -9.71 -23.68 -0.76
C TYR A 90 -10.90 -23.11 -1.51
N PHE A 91 -10.67 -22.33 -2.56
CA PHE A 91 -11.70 -21.62 -3.30
C PHE A 91 -11.94 -22.29 -4.66
N PRO A 92 -13.19 -22.63 -5.01
CA PRO A 92 -13.47 -23.16 -6.33
C PRO A 92 -13.26 -22.09 -7.41
N PRO A 93 -12.89 -22.47 -8.66
CA PRO A 93 -12.52 -21.52 -9.71
C PRO A 93 -13.60 -20.47 -10.04
N ASN A 94 -14.88 -20.84 -9.99
CA ASN A 94 -15.98 -19.90 -10.18
C ASN A 94 -16.01 -18.84 -9.07
N ARG A 95 -15.81 -19.24 -7.81
CA ARG A 95 -15.78 -18.33 -6.67
C ARG A 95 -14.58 -17.40 -6.69
N ILE A 96 -13.42 -17.89 -7.12
CA ILE A 96 -12.23 -17.05 -7.35
C ILE A 96 -12.58 -15.96 -8.36
N LYS A 97 -13.13 -16.36 -9.51
CA LYS A 97 -13.52 -15.43 -10.57
C LYS A 97 -14.56 -14.41 -10.09
N ASP A 98 -15.57 -14.85 -9.34
CA ASP A 98 -16.60 -13.96 -8.80
C ASP A 98 -16.01 -12.94 -7.82
N ILE A 99 -15.09 -13.36 -6.94
CA ILE A 99 -14.40 -12.46 -6.00
C ILE A 99 -13.57 -11.43 -6.76
N GLU A 100 -12.73 -11.86 -7.72
CA GLU A 100 -11.86 -10.95 -8.46
C GLU A 100 -12.63 -9.96 -9.34
N LEU A 101 -13.76 -10.36 -9.92
CA LEU A 101 -14.58 -9.48 -10.75
C LEU A 101 -15.45 -8.50 -9.96
N SER A 102 -15.87 -8.87 -8.74
CA SER A 102 -16.73 -8.04 -7.89
C SER A 102 -15.95 -7.15 -6.90
N TRP A 103 -14.65 -7.36 -6.76
CA TRP A 103 -13.82 -6.63 -5.82
C TRP A 103 -13.41 -5.26 -6.37
N GLU A 104 -14.00 -4.21 -5.82
CA GLU A 104 -13.68 -2.82 -6.18
C GLU A 104 -12.68 -2.17 -5.20
N GLY A 105 -12.29 -2.88 -4.13
CA GLY A 105 -11.53 -2.31 -3.03
C GLY A 105 -12.40 -1.93 -1.84
N TYR A 106 -11.79 -1.35 -0.81
CA TYR A 106 -12.55 -0.71 0.26
C TYR A 106 -12.95 0.70 -0.17
N GLU A 107 -14.19 1.09 0.14
CA GLU A 107 -14.52 2.52 0.21
C GLU A 107 -13.61 3.16 1.25
N THR A 108 -12.58 3.86 0.78
CA THR A 108 -11.77 4.68 1.67
C THR A 108 -12.65 5.83 2.13
N LYS A 109 -12.89 5.97 3.44
CA LYS A 109 -13.41 7.23 4.03
C LYS A 109 -12.35 8.34 3.98
N GLY A 110 -11.64 8.40 2.85
CA GLY A 110 -10.42 9.14 2.65
C GLY A 110 -10.63 10.34 1.74
N VAL A 111 -9.52 10.95 1.36
CA VAL A 111 -9.47 12.00 0.35
C VAL A 111 -9.33 11.35 -1.03
N SER A 112 -9.81 12.01 -2.08
CA SER A 112 -9.64 11.56 -3.46
C SER A 112 -9.10 12.69 -4.32
N PHE A 113 -8.58 12.36 -5.50
CA PHE A 113 -8.36 13.36 -6.54
C PHE A 113 -9.70 13.73 -7.21
N PRO A 114 -9.96 15.02 -7.52
CA PRO A 114 -9.01 16.12 -7.43
C PRO A 114 -8.75 16.60 -5.98
N TYR A 115 -7.48 16.89 -5.67
CA TYR A 115 -7.04 17.33 -4.34
C TYR A 115 -6.24 18.62 -4.44
N THR A 116 -6.58 19.63 -3.64
CA THR A 116 -5.98 20.96 -3.70
C THR A 116 -5.08 21.24 -2.50
N PHE A 117 -3.81 21.51 -2.77
CA PHE A 117 -2.87 22.07 -1.81
C PHE A 117 -2.94 23.60 -1.82
N THR A 118 -2.83 24.21 -0.64
CA THR A 118 -2.84 25.67 -0.45
C THR A 118 -1.46 26.20 -0.10
N ASP A 119 -1.29 27.53 -0.14
CA ASP A 119 -0.03 28.23 0.16
C ASP A 119 1.14 27.75 -0.70
N VAL A 120 0.84 27.43 -1.97
CA VAL A 120 1.83 26.91 -2.91
C VAL A 120 2.65 28.05 -3.51
N THR A 121 3.93 27.80 -3.69
CA THR A 121 4.85 28.70 -4.39
C THR A 121 5.35 27.97 -5.63
N GLN A 122 5.01 28.50 -6.81
CA GLN A 122 5.62 28.07 -8.06
C GLN A 122 7.06 28.57 -8.12
N VAL A 123 8.01 27.65 -8.25
CA VAL A 123 9.44 27.96 -8.31
C VAL A 123 9.83 28.23 -9.76
N THR A 124 9.55 27.28 -10.66
CA THR A 124 9.83 27.39 -12.10
C THR A 124 8.98 26.41 -12.89
N GLY A 125 8.27 26.86 -13.94
CA GLY A 125 7.45 25.96 -14.77
C GLY A 125 6.54 25.09 -13.91
N ASP A 126 6.66 23.77 -14.06
CA ASP A 126 5.85 22.78 -13.32
C ASP A 126 6.44 22.36 -11.96
N ASN A 127 7.35 23.17 -11.40
CA ASN A 127 7.93 22.91 -10.08
C ASN A 127 7.29 23.80 -9.02
N PHE A 128 6.73 23.15 -8.00
CA PHE A 128 6.01 23.79 -6.92
C PHE A 128 6.62 23.43 -5.57
N TYR A 129 6.60 24.37 -4.64
CA TYR A 129 7.08 24.19 -3.27
C TYR A 129 6.03 24.66 -2.29
N PHE A 130 5.70 23.82 -1.31
CA PHE A 130 4.70 24.10 -0.30
C PHE A 130 4.94 23.31 0.98
N LYS A 131 4.27 23.72 2.06
CA LYS A 131 4.28 23.01 3.34
C LYS A 131 3.08 22.09 3.39
N VAL A 132 3.29 20.85 3.82
CA VAL A 132 2.22 19.86 4.01
C VAL A 132 2.30 19.31 5.43
N LYS A 133 1.16 19.12 6.08
CA LYS A 133 1.11 18.55 7.44
C LYS A 133 1.36 17.05 7.40
N ALA A 134 2.00 16.51 8.43
CA ALA A 134 2.21 15.06 8.54
C ALA A 134 0.88 14.27 8.56
N SER A 135 -0.16 14.83 9.17
CA SER A 135 -1.52 14.24 9.17
C SER A 135 -2.17 14.25 7.79
N GLU A 136 -1.83 15.22 6.94
CA GLU A 136 -2.33 15.31 5.57
C GLU A 136 -1.62 14.29 4.67
N LEU A 137 -0.29 14.16 4.82
CA LEU A 137 0.47 13.07 4.18
C LEU A 137 -0.06 11.69 4.57
N HIS A 138 -0.42 11.51 5.84
CA HIS A 138 -1.04 10.26 6.30
C HIS A 138 -2.36 9.98 5.60
N LYS A 139 -3.25 10.97 5.52
CA LYS A 139 -4.53 10.84 4.79
C LYS A 139 -4.33 10.48 3.32
N LEU A 140 -3.46 11.21 2.62
CA LEU A 140 -3.17 10.95 1.21
C LEU A 140 -2.62 9.53 0.99
N TYR A 141 -1.77 9.05 1.91
CA TYR A 141 -1.23 7.70 1.86
C TYR A 141 -2.27 6.61 2.15
N GLU A 142 -3.09 6.76 3.19
CA GLU A 142 -4.18 5.82 3.49
C GLU A 142 -5.23 5.77 2.38
N SER A 143 -5.42 6.89 1.66
CA SER A 143 -6.28 6.97 0.48
C SER A 143 -5.64 6.46 -0.81
N GLN A 144 -4.45 5.84 -0.74
CA GLN A 144 -3.73 5.29 -1.89
C GLN A 144 -3.42 6.31 -2.99
N LEU A 145 -3.40 7.61 -2.66
CA LEU A 145 -3.09 8.69 -3.61
C LEU A 145 -1.58 8.92 -3.77
N LEU A 146 -0.76 8.34 -2.88
CA LEU A 146 0.69 8.42 -2.91
C LEU A 146 1.26 7.04 -3.21
N GLN A 147 2.05 6.94 -4.28
CA GLN A 147 2.66 5.67 -4.69
C GLN A 147 4.18 5.77 -4.75
N TYR A 148 4.83 4.63 -4.56
CA TYR A 148 6.26 4.51 -4.79
C TYR A 148 6.50 4.25 -6.28
N ASN A 149 7.33 5.07 -6.92
CA ASN A 149 7.79 4.82 -8.28
C ASN A 149 9.27 4.42 -8.27
N PRO A 150 9.57 3.12 -8.42
CA PRO A 150 10.95 2.67 -8.51
C PRO A 150 11.66 3.23 -9.74
N ASN A 151 11.00 3.34 -10.90
CA ASN A 151 11.65 3.79 -12.13
C ASN A 151 12.14 5.25 -12.07
N ALA A 152 11.63 6.05 -11.12
CA ALA A 152 12.05 7.43 -10.89
C ALA A 152 13.25 7.57 -9.94
N GLN A 153 13.70 6.50 -9.28
CA GLN A 153 14.85 6.54 -8.37
C GLN A 153 16.18 6.26 -9.07
N ARG A 154 17.25 6.98 -8.69
CA ARG A 154 18.63 6.80 -9.21
C ARG A 154 19.28 5.47 -8.81
N THR A 155 18.71 4.76 -7.84
CA THR A 155 19.22 3.49 -7.32
C THR A 155 18.07 2.52 -7.18
N ASN A 156 17.83 1.73 -8.22
CA ASN A 156 16.96 0.56 -8.14
C ASN A 156 17.82 -0.65 -7.81
N LYS A 157 17.60 -1.24 -6.64
CA LYS A 157 17.94 -2.65 -6.46
C LYS A 157 16.84 -3.44 -7.17
N THR A 158 17.11 -3.87 -8.39
CA THR A 158 16.33 -4.93 -9.01
C THR A 158 16.55 -6.19 -8.20
N MET A 159 15.52 -6.67 -7.53
CA MET A 159 15.55 -7.99 -6.97
C MET A 159 14.99 -8.97 -7.98
N TYR A 160 15.82 -9.94 -8.33
CA TYR A 160 15.32 -11.20 -8.84
C TYR A 160 14.84 -12.01 -7.64
N LEU A 161 13.52 -12.21 -7.55
CA LEU A 161 12.99 -13.33 -6.79
C LEU A 161 13.01 -14.52 -7.74
N ASP A 162 14.03 -15.37 -7.62
CA ASP A 162 14.15 -16.63 -8.40
C ASP A 162 12.86 -17.47 -8.29
N GLU A 163 12.08 -17.26 -7.23
CA GLU A 163 10.84 -17.96 -6.90
C GLU A 163 9.59 -17.43 -7.63
N VAL A 164 9.59 -16.20 -8.16
CA VAL A 164 8.42 -15.57 -8.82
C VAL A 164 8.61 -15.44 -10.34
N GLY A 165 9.82 -15.68 -10.84
CA GLY A 165 10.14 -15.55 -12.27
C GLY A 165 10.00 -14.12 -12.80
N ASP A 166 9.89 -13.14 -11.90
CA ASP A 166 9.58 -11.76 -12.23
C ASP A 166 10.40 -10.79 -11.37
N ALA A 167 10.88 -9.71 -12.00
CA ALA A 167 11.71 -8.71 -11.35
C ALA A 167 10.80 -7.65 -10.72
N ILE A 168 10.52 -7.78 -9.42
CA ILE A 168 9.72 -6.78 -8.70
C ILE A 168 10.67 -5.74 -8.09
N PRO A 169 10.57 -4.47 -8.48
CA PRO A 169 11.35 -3.41 -7.85
C PRO A 169 10.78 -3.12 -6.45
N VAL A 170 11.56 -3.46 -5.42
CA VAL A 170 11.21 -3.22 -4.02
C VAL A 170 11.95 -1.95 -3.53
N PRO A 171 11.27 -0.99 -2.88
CA PRO A 171 11.96 0.10 -2.20
C PRO A 171 12.89 -0.44 -1.11
N ASP A 172 14.16 0.00 -1.09
CA ASP A 172 15.12 -0.32 -0.03
C ASP A 172 14.72 0.45 1.24
N LEU A 173 13.79 -0.10 2.03
CA LEU A 173 13.30 0.48 3.28
C LEU A 173 14.18 0.02 4.44
N VAL A 174 14.95 0.95 5.01
CA VAL A 174 15.72 0.75 6.24
C VAL A 174 14.77 0.91 7.42
N GLU A 175 14.36 -0.22 8.00
CA GLU A 175 13.37 -0.28 9.07
C GLU A 175 13.77 0.54 10.31
N SER A 176 15.06 0.54 10.68
CA SER A 176 15.54 1.35 11.81
C SER A 176 15.36 2.86 11.56
N SER A 177 15.50 3.31 10.31
CA SER A 177 15.25 4.69 9.91
C SER A 177 13.76 5.02 9.97
N VAL A 178 12.89 4.13 9.48
CA VAL A 178 11.44 4.30 9.56
C VAL A 178 10.99 4.40 11.01
N GLU A 179 11.53 3.54 11.87
CA GLU A 179 11.23 3.51 13.30
C GLU A 179 11.69 4.77 14.03
N ALA A 180 12.92 5.23 13.76
CA ALA A 180 13.43 6.47 14.33
C ALA A 180 12.56 7.67 13.93
N ILE A 181 12.13 7.73 12.67
CA ILE A 181 11.23 8.78 12.17
C ILE A 181 9.87 8.70 12.87
N ALA A 182 9.30 7.50 13.03
CA ALA A 182 8.02 7.33 13.72
C ALA A 182 8.08 7.88 15.16
N ASN A 183 9.12 7.54 15.91
CA ASN A 183 9.31 8.03 17.28
C ASN A 183 9.46 9.56 17.33
N LEU A 184 10.19 10.17 16.39
CA LEU A 184 10.32 11.63 16.30
C LEU A 184 8.99 12.32 15.97
N VAL A 185 8.15 11.70 15.14
CA VAL A 185 6.81 12.23 14.84
C VAL A 185 5.93 12.18 16.07
N GLU A 186 5.95 11.07 16.83
CA GLU A 186 5.18 10.93 18.07
C GLU A 186 5.60 11.94 19.15
N GLN A 187 6.90 12.26 19.20
CA GLN A 187 7.46 13.27 20.12
C GLN A 187 7.29 14.70 19.61
N ASN A 188 6.75 14.89 18.40
CA ASN A 188 6.67 16.18 17.70
C ASN A 188 8.04 16.88 17.50
N ASP A 189 9.11 16.07 17.45
CA ASP A 189 10.51 16.50 17.31
C ASP A 189 11.07 16.25 15.90
N LEU A 190 10.24 15.77 14.96
CA LEU A 190 10.69 15.56 13.58
C LEU A 190 11.09 16.89 12.93
N ILE A 191 12.38 17.00 12.60
CA ILE A 191 12.92 18.15 11.88
C ILE A 191 12.27 18.25 10.50
N LYS A 192 11.88 19.48 10.12
CA LYS A 192 11.31 19.79 8.80
C LYS A 192 12.27 19.32 7.71
N SER A 193 11.76 18.52 6.78
CA SER A 193 12.51 18.04 5.63
C SER A 193 11.63 18.05 4.39
N VAL A 194 12.25 17.96 3.22
CA VAL A 194 11.56 18.05 1.93
C VAL A 194 11.19 16.65 1.44
N LEU A 195 9.89 16.42 1.18
CA LEU A 195 9.44 15.29 0.37
C LEU A 195 9.25 15.79 -1.06
N THR A 196 9.61 14.97 -2.03
CA THR A 196 9.48 15.33 -3.44
C THR A 196 8.47 14.41 -4.10
N PHE A 197 7.47 15.03 -4.73
CA PHE A 197 6.43 14.34 -5.47
C PHE A 197 6.57 14.61 -6.96
N ASN A 198 6.20 13.64 -7.78
CA ASN A 198 6.11 13.78 -9.22
C ASN A 198 4.71 13.39 -9.68
N ALA A 199 3.99 14.30 -10.31
CA ALA A 199 2.77 13.95 -11.00
C ALA A 199 3.15 13.31 -12.35
N LEU A 200 2.79 12.05 -12.56
CA LEU A 200 3.23 11.31 -13.73
C LEU A 200 2.52 11.84 -14.98
N LEU A 201 3.30 12.33 -15.94
CA LEU A 201 2.79 12.86 -17.20
C LEU A 201 1.90 11.83 -17.93
N GLY A 202 0.72 12.27 -18.37
CA GLY A 202 -0.25 11.45 -19.09
C GLY A 202 -1.04 10.49 -18.21
N SER A 203 -1.06 10.70 -16.89
CA SER A 203 -1.86 9.89 -15.96
C SER A 203 -3.22 10.49 -15.63
N SER A 204 -3.41 11.78 -15.89
CA SER A 204 -4.68 12.47 -15.65
C SER A 204 -5.80 11.95 -16.55
N GLU A 205 -7.02 11.83 -15.99
CA GLU A 205 -8.25 11.62 -16.76
C GLU A 205 -8.64 12.86 -17.59
N LEU A 206 -8.15 14.04 -17.18
CA LEU A 206 -8.49 15.34 -17.78
C LEU A 206 -7.41 15.87 -18.74
N GLY A 207 -6.31 15.14 -18.92
CA GLY A 207 -5.20 15.51 -19.81
C GLY A 207 -4.14 16.42 -19.17
N GLU A 208 -4.46 17.12 -18.08
CA GLU A 208 -3.50 17.90 -17.28
C GLU A 208 -3.44 17.34 -15.85
N GLU A 209 -2.24 17.07 -15.34
CA GLU A 209 -2.03 16.51 -13.99
C GLU A 209 -2.17 17.53 -12.86
N LEU A 210 -1.69 18.75 -13.11
CA LEU A 210 -1.55 19.81 -12.11
C LEU A 210 -2.18 21.10 -12.62
N LEU A 211 -3.16 21.61 -11.88
CA LEU A 211 -3.77 22.91 -12.14
C LEU A 211 -3.30 23.89 -11.07
N TYR A 212 -2.51 24.89 -11.46
CA TYR A 212 -2.03 25.92 -10.55
C TYR A 212 -2.79 27.23 -10.73
N ASP A 213 -3.38 27.72 -9.64
CA ASP A 213 -3.97 29.05 -9.55
C ASP A 213 -2.95 29.99 -8.86
N PRO A 214 -2.33 30.93 -9.60
CA PRO A 214 -1.33 31.84 -9.05
C PRO A 214 -1.93 32.92 -8.15
N GLU A 215 -3.19 33.32 -8.34
CA GLU A 215 -3.84 34.36 -7.55
C GLU A 215 -4.17 33.81 -6.15
N GLU A 216 -4.72 32.60 -6.12
CA GLU A 216 -5.11 31.92 -4.89
C GLU A 216 -3.98 31.08 -4.27
N ARG A 217 -2.86 30.93 -4.98
CA ARG A 217 -1.70 30.09 -4.60
C ARG A 217 -2.12 28.65 -4.29
N LYS A 218 -2.97 28.08 -5.17
CA LYS A 218 -3.53 26.74 -5.03
C LYS A 218 -3.00 25.82 -6.12
N LEU A 219 -2.58 24.61 -5.75
CA LEU A 219 -2.19 23.56 -6.68
C LEU A 219 -3.15 22.40 -6.55
N THR A 220 -3.93 22.13 -7.60
CA THR A 220 -4.85 21.01 -7.65
C THR A 220 -4.25 19.87 -8.45
N VAL A 221 -4.10 18.71 -7.79
CA VAL A 221 -3.81 17.45 -8.47
C VAL A 221 -5.12 16.91 -9.01
N THR A 222 -5.19 16.67 -10.32
CA THR A 222 -6.44 16.31 -11.01
C THR A 222 -6.78 14.83 -10.87
N LYS A 223 -8.04 14.47 -11.16
CA LYS A 223 -8.52 13.10 -11.09
C LYS A 223 -7.75 12.16 -12.04
N GLY A 224 -7.49 10.94 -11.59
CA GLY A 224 -6.73 9.94 -12.35
C GLY A 224 -5.21 10.09 -12.24
N THR A 225 -4.74 11.28 -11.87
CA THR A 225 -3.31 11.57 -11.75
C THR A 225 -2.62 10.62 -10.78
N LYS A 226 -1.50 10.08 -11.23
CA LYS A 226 -0.59 9.26 -10.43
C LYS A 226 0.46 10.15 -9.78
N LEU A 227 0.41 10.26 -8.46
CA LEU A 227 1.34 11.09 -7.68
C LEU A 227 2.41 10.23 -7.02
N ASP A 228 3.60 10.24 -7.62
CA ASP A 228 4.75 9.44 -7.20
C ASP A 228 5.54 10.15 -6.10
N VAL A 229 5.94 9.40 -5.07
CA VAL A 229 6.89 9.86 -4.06
C VAL A 229 8.30 9.50 -4.52
N ILE A 230 9.01 10.46 -5.11
CA ILE A 230 10.34 10.22 -5.69
C ILE A 230 11.46 10.38 -4.66
N ASP A 231 11.26 11.23 -3.65
CA ASP A 231 12.11 11.31 -2.46
C ASP A 231 11.25 11.44 -1.20
N GLY A 232 11.70 10.78 -0.12
CA GLY A 232 11.04 10.81 1.17
C GLY A 232 10.21 9.58 1.48
N TRP A 233 10.37 8.47 0.75
CA TRP A 233 9.60 7.25 0.99
C TRP A 233 9.72 6.71 2.43
N HIS A 234 10.93 6.66 2.99
CA HIS A 234 11.15 6.30 4.40
C HIS A 234 10.40 7.22 5.37
N ARG A 235 10.41 8.53 5.08
CA ARG A 235 9.77 9.55 5.90
C ARG A 235 8.26 9.42 5.87
N LEU A 236 7.68 9.22 4.68
CA LEU A 236 6.26 8.93 4.54
C LEU A 236 5.87 7.67 5.32
N ASN A 237 6.64 6.58 5.22
CA ASN A 237 6.38 5.36 5.98
C ASN A 237 6.49 5.57 7.49
N GLY A 238 7.47 6.34 7.97
CA GLY A 238 7.63 6.67 9.39
C GLY A 238 6.49 7.52 9.94
N ILE A 239 6.08 8.57 9.21
CA ILE A 239 4.90 9.39 9.52
C ILE A 239 3.66 8.51 9.65
N ASN A 240 3.40 7.69 8.63
CA ASN A 240 2.24 6.79 8.64
C ASN A 240 2.27 5.81 9.82
N ARG A 241 3.45 5.29 10.16
CA ARG A 241 3.60 4.40 11.32
C ARG A 241 3.24 5.11 12.63
N ALA A 242 3.70 6.33 12.84
CA ALA A 242 3.38 7.12 14.04
C ALA A 242 1.87 7.38 14.18
N PHE A 243 1.22 7.86 13.11
CA PHE A 243 -0.24 8.10 13.12
C PHE A 243 -1.04 6.81 13.33
N ARG A 244 -0.55 5.66 12.87
CA ARG A 244 -1.22 4.37 13.13
C ARG A 244 -1.06 3.86 14.57
N ARG A 245 0.01 4.25 15.25
CA ARG A 245 0.21 3.90 16.67
C ARG A 245 -0.69 4.74 17.57
N ASN A 246 -0.92 6.00 17.19
CA ASN A 246 -1.78 6.95 17.90
C ASN A 246 -2.82 7.54 16.93
N PRO A 247 -3.86 6.76 16.56
CA PRO A 247 -4.89 7.17 15.59
C PRO A 247 -5.80 8.31 16.09
#